data_AF-A0A520IF85-F1
#
_entry.id   AF-A0A520IF85-F1
#
_cell.length_a   1.000
_cell.length_b   1.000
_cell.length_c   1.000
_cell.angle_alpha   90.00
_cell.angle_beta   90.00
_cell.angle_gamma   90.00
#
_symmetry.space_group_name_H-M   'P 1'
#
loop_
_entity.id
_entity.type
_entity.pdbx_description
1 polymer ?
#
loop_
_entity_poly.entity_id
_entity_poly.type
_entity_poly.pdbx_seq_one_letter_code
_entity_poly.pdbx_strand_id
1 'polypeptide(L)'
;ALQLLAEVLVQELQSRAQEALDRREAAAREERKALGVDDALASMPYMTEAMLVTLGKAGIKTLDDLADLATDELVEKKRVEPRRRNEDAPKRPEPKGGILSDYGLSDEQGNEIIMAARAHWFDDEPAEAAAEDVAGDAMPAGDADAKGADEA
;
A
#
# COMPACT_ATOMS: atom_id res chain seq x y z
N ALA A 1 -21.79 46.81 3.78
CA ALA A 1 -22.12 46.37 2.41
C ALA A 1 -20.97 45.60 1.76
N LEU A 2 -19.80 46.22 1.53
CA LEU A 2 -18.63 45.57 0.91
C LEU A 2 -18.13 44.31 1.63
N GLN A 3 -18.14 44.30 2.96
CA GLN A 3 -17.64 43.17 3.75
C GLN A 3 -18.55 41.92 3.66
N LEU A 4 -19.86 42.12 3.50
CA LEU A 4 -20.81 41.03 3.26
C LEU A 4 -20.67 40.45 1.84
N LEU A 5 -20.37 41.30 0.85
CA LEU A 5 -20.12 40.85 -0.52
C LEU A 5 -18.83 40.00 -0.62
N ALA A 6 -17.78 40.39 0.12
CA ALA A 6 -16.54 39.62 0.17
C ALA A 6 -16.75 38.23 0.79
N GLU A 7 -17.48 38.14 1.91
CA GLU A 7 -17.81 36.86 2.54
C GLU A 7 -18.58 35.93 1.60
N VAL A 8 -19.65 36.44 0.96
CA VAL A 8 -20.44 35.66 0.00
C VAL A 8 -19.60 35.18 -1.17
N LEU A 9 -18.69 36.01 -1.69
CA LEU A 9 -17.80 35.63 -2.79
C LEU A 9 -16.81 34.52 -2.39
N VAL A 10 -16.26 34.57 -1.17
CA VAL A 10 -15.37 33.53 -0.64
C VAL A 10 -16.13 32.21 -0.51
N GLN A 11 -17.33 32.23 0.08
CA GLN A 11 -18.17 31.03 0.24
C GLN A 11 -18.57 30.41 -1.11
N GLU A 12 -18.94 31.24 -2.09
CA GLU A 12 -19.27 30.79 -3.44
C GLU A 12 -18.03 30.16 -4.12
N LEU A 13 -16.86 30.78 -3.99
CA LEU A 13 -15.62 30.26 -4.58
C LEU A 13 -15.21 28.92 -3.95
N GLN A 14 -15.33 28.79 -2.63
CA GLN A 14 -15.09 27.53 -1.91
C GLN A 14 -16.07 26.45 -2.37
N SER A 15 -17.36 26.78 -2.48
CA SER A 15 -18.40 25.85 -2.94
C SER A 15 -18.09 25.35 -4.35
N ARG A 16 -17.73 26.24 -5.27
CA ARG A 16 -17.33 25.86 -6.64
C ARG A 16 -16.05 25.02 -6.68
N ALA A 17 -15.09 25.31 -5.82
CA ALA A 17 -13.88 24.51 -5.72
C ALA A 17 -14.21 23.08 -5.27
N GLN A 18 -15.08 22.93 -4.25
CA GLN A 18 -15.55 21.64 -3.79
C GLN A 18 -16.31 20.89 -4.89
N GLU A 19 -17.27 21.53 -5.56
CA GLU A 19 -18.02 20.93 -6.68
C GLU A 19 -17.09 20.50 -7.83
N ALA A 20 -16.00 21.23 -8.08
CA ALA A 20 -15.02 20.85 -9.09
C ALA A 20 -14.18 19.64 -8.66
N LEU A 21 -13.85 19.53 -7.36
CA LEU A 21 -13.17 18.35 -6.80
C LEU A 21 -14.08 17.12 -6.86
N ASP A 22 -15.32 17.24 -6.40
CA ASP A 22 -16.30 16.14 -6.39
C ASP A 22 -16.54 15.60 -7.82
N ARG A 23 -16.66 16.49 -8.81
CA ARG A 23 -16.78 16.09 -10.22
C ARG A 23 -15.56 15.34 -10.73
N ARG A 24 -14.35 15.74 -10.31
CA ARG A 24 -13.11 15.04 -10.68
C ARG A 24 -13.05 13.67 -10.04
N GLU A 25 -13.42 13.55 -8.76
CA GLU A 25 -13.46 12.27 -8.07
C GLU A 25 -14.51 11.33 -8.68
N ALA A 26 -15.70 11.84 -9.02
CA ALA A 26 -16.73 11.05 -9.69
C ALA A 26 -16.26 10.54 -11.05
N ALA A 27 -15.65 11.40 -11.87
CA ALA A 27 -15.10 11.01 -13.16
C ALA A 27 -13.98 9.97 -13.03
N ALA A 28 -13.08 10.15 -12.05
CA ALA A 28 -12.02 9.18 -11.78
C ALA A 28 -12.58 7.82 -11.31
N ARG A 29 -13.65 7.83 -10.49
CA ARG A 29 -14.33 6.60 -10.05
C ARG A 29 -15.00 5.87 -11.21
N GLU A 30 -15.63 6.59 -12.13
CA GLU A 30 -16.18 6.01 -13.35
C GLU A 30 -15.09 5.39 -14.23
N GLU A 31 -13.97 6.12 -14.41
CA GLU A 31 -12.82 5.62 -15.18
C GLU A 31 -12.18 4.38 -14.52
N ARG A 32 -12.01 4.40 -13.19
CA ARG A 32 -11.51 3.25 -12.42
C ARG A 32 -12.37 2.01 -12.69
N LYS A 33 -13.69 2.15 -12.57
CA LYS A 33 -14.62 1.05 -12.84
C LYS A 33 -14.57 0.59 -14.29
N ALA A 34 -14.47 1.51 -15.25
CA ALA A 34 -14.33 1.19 -16.67
C ALA A 34 -13.02 0.44 -16.99
N LEU A 35 -11.94 0.72 -16.25
CA LEU A 35 -10.68 -0.01 -16.34
C LEU A 35 -10.74 -1.40 -15.68
N GLY A 36 -11.80 -1.70 -14.91
CA GLY A 36 -11.99 -2.97 -14.21
C GLY A 36 -11.16 -3.10 -12.94
N VAL A 37 -10.81 -1.98 -12.30
CA VAL A 37 -10.09 -1.97 -11.02
C VAL A 37 -11.08 -2.27 -9.89
N ASP A 38 -10.75 -3.22 -9.03
CA ASP A 38 -11.58 -3.70 -7.94
C ASP A 38 -11.90 -2.59 -6.91
N ASP A 39 -13.09 -2.66 -6.31
CA ASP A 39 -13.50 -1.80 -5.20
C ASP A 39 -12.67 -2.08 -3.93
N ALA A 40 -12.10 -3.29 -3.79
CA ALA A 40 -11.21 -3.63 -2.68
C ALA A 40 -9.98 -2.70 -2.61
N LEU A 41 -9.41 -2.33 -3.77
CA LEU A 41 -8.30 -1.37 -3.84
C LEU A 41 -8.72 0.04 -3.40
N ALA A 42 -9.99 0.42 -3.57
CA ALA A 42 -10.49 1.72 -3.14
C ALA A 42 -10.62 1.85 -1.61
N SER A 43 -10.59 0.74 -0.88
CA SER A 43 -10.61 0.72 0.58
C SER A 43 -9.21 0.79 1.21
N MET A 44 -8.16 0.80 0.38
CA MET A 44 -6.76 0.83 0.83
C MET A 44 -6.38 2.19 1.42
N PRO A 45 -5.46 2.21 2.41
CA PRO A 45 -4.99 3.46 3.00
C PRO A 45 -4.28 4.34 1.95
N TYR A 46 -4.40 5.66 2.09
CA TYR A 46 -3.80 6.69 1.22
C TYR A 46 -4.23 6.67 -0.24
N MET A 47 -5.18 5.82 -0.62
CA MET A 47 -5.56 5.63 -2.01
C MET A 47 -6.64 6.64 -2.42
N THR A 48 -6.43 7.30 -3.56
CA THR A 48 -7.42 8.19 -4.18
C THR A 48 -7.94 7.59 -5.48
N GLU A 49 -9.13 8.01 -5.94
CA GLU A 49 -9.68 7.54 -7.23
C GLU A 49 -8.74 7.82 -8.41
N ALA A 50 -8.05 8.96 -8.41
CA ALA A 50 -7.06 9.29 -9.44
C ALA A 50 -5.85 8.35 -9.42
N MET A 51 -5.41 7.91 -8.24
CA MET A 51 -4.32 6.93 -8.10
C MET A 51 -4.74 5.55 -8.60
N LEU A 52 -5.98 5.14 -8.29
CA LEU A 52 -6.56 3.88 -8.76
C LEU A 52 -6.69 3.82 -10.28
N VAL A 53 -7.06 4.94 -10.91
CA VAL A 53 -7.03 5.05 -12.38
C VAL A 53 -5.62 4.83 -12.93
N THR A 54 -4.60 5.40 -12.30
CA THR A 54 -3.20 5.21 -12.71
C THR A 54 -2.74 3.77 -12.55
N LEU A 55 -3.09 3.11 -11.45
CA LEU A 55 -2.86 1.67 -11.24
C LEU A 55 -3.56 0.84 -12.32
N GLY A 56 -4.84 1.10 -12.59
CA GLY A 56 -5.61 0.40 -13.62
C GLY A 56 -5.03 0.55 -15.02
N LYS A 57 -4.49 1.73 -15.37
CA LYS A 57 -3.76 1.97 -16.63
C LYS A 57 -2.43 1.22 -16.70
N ALA A 58 -1.79 0.98 -15.55
CA ALA A 58 -0.58 0.16 -15.44
C ALA A 58 -0.88 -1.35 -15.41
N GLY A 59 -2.16 -1.75 -15.41
CA GLY A 59 -2.58 -3.16 -15.38
C GLY A 59 -2.79 -3.72 -13.98
N ILE A 60 -2.65 -2.92 -12.93
CA ILE A 60 -2.86 -3.31 -11.53
C ILE A 60 -4.32 -3.07 -11.19
N LYS A 61 -5.10 -4.15 -11.04
CA LYS A 61 -6.56 -4.10 -10.90
C LYS A 61 -7.09 -4.79 -9.66
N THR A 62 -6.32 -5.70 -9.07
CA THR A 62 -6.70 -6.46 -7.87
C THR A 62 -5.73 -6.20 -6.72
N LEU A 63 -6.08 -6.67 -5.50
CA LEU A 63 -5.16 -6.67 -4.37
C LEU A 63 -3.95 -7.58 -4.63
N ASP A 64 -4.13 -8.69 -5.35
CA ASP A 64 -3.04 -9.59 -5.75
C ASP A 64 -2.02 -8.88 -6.65
N ASP A 65 -2.50 -8.18 -7.69
CA ASP A 65 -1.64 -7.42 -8.59
C ASP A 65 -0.80 -6.38 -7.82
N LEU A 66 -1.39 -5.75 -6.80
CA LEU A 66 -0.73 -4.77 -5.96
C LEU A 66 0.23 -5.42 -4.95
N ALA A 67 -0.11 -6.59 -4.41
CA ALA A 67 0.69 -7.33 -3.44
C ALA A 67 2.00 -7.87 -4.03
N ASP A 68 1.99 -8.16 -5.34
CA ASP A 68 3.15 -8.59 -6.11
C ASP A 68 4.19 -7.48 -6.33
N LEU A 69 3.81 -6.20 -6.17
CA LEU A 69 4.73 -5.09 -6.33
C LEU A 69 5.69 -4.94 -5.14
N ALA A 70 6.89 -4.46 -5.45
CA ALA A 70 7.78 -3.88 -4.45
C ALA A 70 7.47 -2.39 -4.20
N THR A 71 7.90 -1.88 -3.04
CA THR A 71 7.65 -0.48 -2.64
C THR A 71 8.25 0.53 -3.63
N ASP A 72 9.42 0.26 -4.17
CA ASP A 72 10.09 1.11 -5.17
C ASP A 72 9.33 1.13 -6.50
N GLU A 73 8.82 -0.01 -6.95
CA GLU A 73 7.94 -0.09 -8.13
C GLU A 73 6.65 0.74 -7.97
N LEU A 74 6.19 0.93 -6.74
CA LEU A 74 5.03 1.75 -6.44
C LEU A 74 5.36 3.25 -6.34
N VAL A 75 6.38 3.65 -5.56
CA VAL A 75 6.58 5.06 -5.17
C VAL A 75 7.94 5.66 -5.50
N GLU A 76 8.90 4.91 -6.05
CA GLU A 76 10.27 5.41 -6.28
C GLU A 76 10.24 6.72 -7.09
N LYS A 77 10.87 7.76 -6.53
CA LYS A 77 10.95 9.06 -7.20
C LYS A 77 11.84 8.97 -8.42
N LYS A 78 11.40 9.58 -9.53
CA LYS A 78 12.24 9.77 -10.72
C LYS A 78 13.52 10.50 -10.32
N ARG A 79 14.66 9.79 -10.38
CA ARG A 79 15.98 10.36 -10.05
C ARG A 79 16.30 11.45 -11.07
N VAL A 80 16.19 12.71 -10.66
CA VAL A 80 16.65 13.85 -11.46
C VAL A 80 18.17 13.89 -11.37
N GLU A 81 18.86 13.53 -12.47
CA GLU A 81 20.32 13.66 -12.48
C GLU A 81 20.71 15.13 -12.29
N PRO A 82 21.68 15.44 -11.41
CA PRO A 82 22.12 16.81 -11.21
C PRO A 82 22.66 17.34 -12.53
N ARG A 83 22.06 18.44 -13.02
CA ARG A 83 22.37 19.15 -14.28
C ARG A 83 23.83 19.61 -14.44
N ARG A 84 24.72 19.28 -13.49
CA ARG A 84 26.15 19.60 -13.48
C ARG A 84 27.03 18.48 -14.06
N ARG A 85 26.46 17.36 -14.47
CA ARG A 85 27.21 16.31 -15.17
C ARG A 85 27.47 16.77 -16.61
N ASN A 86 28.74 16.77 -17.01
CA ASN A 86 29.23 17.21 -18.33
C ASN A 86 28.37 16.61 -19.47
N GLU A 87 28.08 17.37 -20.54
CA GLU A 87 27.20 16.93 -21.65
C GLU A 87 27.70 15.63 -22.33
N ASP A 88 29.00 15.34 -22.23
CA ASP A 88 29.67 14.13 -22.76
C ASP A 88 29.58 12.88 -21.87
N ALA A 89 28.95 12.96 -20.71
CA ALA A 89 28.87 11.81 -19.81
C ALA A 89 27.81 10.80 -20.30
N PRO A 90 28.06 9.47 -20.19
CA PRO A 90 27.10 8.47 -20.66
C PRO A 90 25.77 8.65 -19.90
N LYS A 91 24.71 9.00 -20.64
CA LYS A 91 23.35 9.14 -20.14
C LYS A 91 22.91 7.77 -19.62
N ARG A 92 22.78 7.65 -18.31
CA ARG A 92 22.25 6.45 -17.68
C ARG A 92 20.76 6.38 -18.05
N PRO A 93 20.18 5.21 -18.35
CA PRO A 93 18.75 5.11 -18.65
C PRO A 93 17.97 5.78 -17.52
N GLU A 94 17.06 6.70 -17.88
CA GLU A 94 16.24 7.41 -16.90
C GLU A 94 15.41 6.37 -16.14
N PRO A 95 15.50 6.31 -14.80
CA PRO A 95 14.62 5.45 -14.04
C PRO A 95 13.19 5.96 -14.25
N LYS A 96 12.31 5.08 -14.72
CA LYS A 96 10.91 5.41 -15.02
C LYS A 96 10.15 5.93 -13.79
N GLY A 97 10.67 5.69 -12.59
CA GLY A 97 10.02 5.94 -11.31
C GLY A 97 8.94 4.90 -11.04
N GLY A 98 8.47 4.85 -9.81
CA GLY A 98 7.33 4.04 -9.42
C GLY A 98 6.03 4.51 -10.08
N ILE A 99 5.04 3.63 -10.16
CA ILE A 99 3.76 3.89 -10.84
C ILE A 99 3.04 5.12 -10.26
N LEU A 100 3.18 5.35 -8.94
CA LEU A 100 2.57 6.46 -8.21
C LEU A 100 3.59 7.54 -7.83
N SER A 101 4.76 7.60 -8.48
CA SER A 101 5.83 8.57 -8.15
C SER A 101 5.38 10.03 -8.20
N ASP A 102 4.38 10.33 -9.05
CA ASP A 102 3.90 11.69 -9.30
C ASP A 102 2.91 12.19 -8.21
N TYR A 103 2.44 11.31 -7.31
CA TYR A 103 1.49 11.63 -6.24
C TYR A 103 2.15 12.03 -4.91
N GLY A 104 3.49 11.96 -4.83
CA GLY A 104 4.23 12.43 -3.66
C GLY A 104 4.09 11.56 -2.41
N LEU A 105 3.72 10.29 -2.55
CA LEU A 105 3.76 9.32 -1.47
C LEU A 105 5.19 9.17 -0.92
N SER A 106 5.29 8.97 0.40
CA SER A 106 6.56 8.58 1.01
C SER A 106 6.83 7.08 0.81
N ASP A 107 8.09 6.67 0.96
CA ASP A 107 8.49 5.26 0.93
C ASP A 107 7.78 4.46 2.04
N GLU A 108 7.51 5.09 3.19
CA GLU A 108 6.75 4.52 4.30
C GLU A 108 5.29 4.27 3.94
N GLN A 109 4.61 5.26 3.32
CA GLN A 109 3.24 5.10 2.84
C GLN A 109 3.16 4.03 1.74
N GLY A 110 4.13 4.00 0.82
CA GLY A 110 4.24 2.95 -0.19
C GLY A 110 4.37 1.57 0.45
N ASN A 111 5.23 1.44 1.45
CA ASN A 111 5.42 0.18 2.19
C ASN A 111 4.14 -0.24 2.93
N GLU A 112 3.43 0.69 3.57
CA GLU A 112 2.15 0.41 4.23
C GLU A 112 1.09 -0.09 3.23
N ILE A 113 1.01 0.51 2.05
CA ILE A 113 0.09 0.07 0.97
C ILE A 113 0.42 -1.37 0.55
N ILE A 114 1.69 -1.68 0.29
CA ILE A 114 2.12 -3.03 -0.13
C ILE A 114 1.85 -4.06 0.96
N MET A 115 2.13 -3.73 2.22
CA MET A 115 1.88 -4.63 3.36
C MET A 115 0.38 -4.87 3.57
N ALA A 116 -0.45 -3.82 3.46
CA ALA A 116 -1.90 -3.96 3.55
C ALA A 116 -2.47 -4.79 2.40
N ALA A 117 -1.90 -4.69 1.19
CA ALA A 117 -2.32 -5.51 0.06
C ALA A 117 -1.98 -6.99 0.30
N ARG A 118 -0.78 -7.28 0.81
CA ARG A 118 -0.36 -8.65 1.15
C ARG A 118 -1.14 -9.26 2.29
N ALA A 119 -1.63 -8.45 3.23
CA ALA A 119 -2.49 -8.92 4.31
C ALA A 119 -3.79 -9.57 3.78
N HIS A 120 -4.23 -9.21 2.57
CA HIS A 120 -5.39 -9.83 1.91
C HIS A 120 -5.25 -11.35 1.75
N TRP A 121 -4.04 -11.88 1.55
CA TRP A 121 -3.80 -13.32 1.44
C TRP A 121 -3.94 -14.07 2.76
N PHE A 122 -3.98 -13.36 3.89
CA PHE A 122 -4.07 -13.93 5.24
C PHE A 122 -5.45 -13.75 5.88
N ASP A 123 -6.36 -12.99 5.26
CA ASP A 123 -7.69 -12.69 5.83
C ASP A 123 -8.72 -13.82 5.62
N ASP A 124 -8.33 -14.90 4.93
CA ASP A 124 -9.10 -16.15 4.81
C ASP A 124 -8.76 -17.17 5.93
N GLU A 125 -7.82 -16.87 6.83
CA GLU A 125 -7.58 -17.69 8.03
C GLU A 125 -8.40 -17.15 9.21
N PRO A 126 -9.36 -17.92 9.79
CA PRO A 126 -9.97 -17.50 11.04
C PRO A 126 -8.86 -17.40 12.09
N ALA A 127 -8.71 -16.22 12.69
CA ALA A 127 -7.74 -15.91 13.74
C ALA A 127 -7.90 -16.71 15.05
N GLU A 128 -8.58 -17.86 15.02
CA GLU A 128 -8.82 -18.77 16.15
C GLU A 128 -7.95 -20.03 16.12
N ALA A 129 -7.15 -20.30 15.07
CA ALA A 129 -6.35 -21.53 14.96
C ALA A 129 -4.89 -21.44 15.50
N ALA A 130 -4.48 -20.34 16.13
CA ALA A 130 -3.10 -20.15 16.61
C ALA A 130 -2.93 -20.23 18.14
N ALA A 131 -3.92 -20.74 18.88
CA ALA A 131 -3.87 -20.83 20.35
C ALA A 131 -3.77 -22.27 20.92
N GLU A 132 -3.78 -23.32 20.09
CA GLU A 132 -3.70 -24.70 20.55
C GLU A 132 -2.64 -25.48 19.76
N ASP A 133 -1.33 -25.31 20.06
CA ASP A 133 -0.30 -26.33 19.80
C ASP A 133 1.08 -25.94 20.36
N VAL A 134 1.17 -25.63 21.67
CA VAL A 134 2.47 -25.47 22.36
C VAL A 134 2.56 -26.15 23.73
N ALA A 135 1.71 -27.14 24.00
CA ALA A 135 1.78 -27.91 25.23
C ALA A 135 1.87 -29.42 24.94
N GLY A 136 3.06 -29.90 24.57
CA GLY A 136 3.22 -31.31 24.25
C GLY A 136 4.64 -31.81 24.03
N ASP A 137 5.65 -31.31 24.75
CA ASP A 137 6.91 -32.06 24.90
C ASP A 137 7.38 -31.98 26.36
N ALA A 138 6.76 -32.83 27.18
CA ALA A 138 7.28 -33.15 28.51
C ALA A 138 8.18 -34.37 28.38
N MET A 139 9.50 -34.15 28.49
CA MET A 139 10.53 -35.19 28.60
C MET A 139 10.13 -36.24 29.66
N PRO A 140 10.15 -37.56 29.36
CA PRO A 140 9.94 -38.57 30.38
C PRO A 140 11.16 -38.63 31.30
N ALA A 141 10.89 -38.53 32.60
CA ALA A 141 11.86 -38.75 33.66
C ALA A 141 12.45 -40.16 33.57
N GLY A 142 13.78 -40.25 33.63
CA GLY A 142 14.50 -41.51 33.63
C GLY A 142 14.16 -42.36 34.86
N ASP A 143 13.81 -43.61 34.59
CA ASP A 143 13.52 -44.66 35.56
C ASP A 143 14.71 -44.92 36.49
N ALA A 144 14.38 -45.04 37.78
CA ALA A 144 15.31 -45.40 38.83
C ALA A 144 15.29 -46.93 39.03
N ASP A 145 16.32 -47.62 38.56
CA ASP A 145 16.55 -49.02 38.92
C ASP A 145 17.45 -49.11 40.16
N ALA A 146 16.84 -49.51 41.27
CA ALA A 146 17.51 -49.90 42.50
C ALA A 146 17.08 -51.32 42.90
N LYS A 147 17.97 -52.31 42.68
CA LYS A 147 18.14 -53.54 43.49
C LYS A 147 19.22 -54.42 42.83
N GLY A 148 20.21 -55.01 43.49
CA GLY A 148 20.55 -55.17 44.90
C GLY A 148 21.45 -56.42 45.05
N ALA A 149 22.21 -56.50 46.15
CA ALA A 149 22.98 -57.66 46.65
C ALA A 149 24.23 -58.07 45.80
N ASP A 150 25.34 -58.59 46.32
CA ASP A 150 25.60 -59.32 47.56
C ASP A 150 27.13 -59.38 47.84
N GLU A 151 27.48 -59.73 49.06
CA GLU A 151 28.80 -59.94 49.68
C GLU A 151 29.85 -60.76 48.89
N ALA A 152 31.13 -60.37 49.03
CA ALA A 152 32.26 -61.22 49.43
C ALA A 152 33.51 -60.37 49.76
#